data_AF-A0A3R6Q1D6-F1
#
_entry.id   AF-A0A3R6Q1D6-F1
#
_cell.length_a   1.000
_cell.length_b   1.000
_cell.length_c   1.000
_cell.angle_alpha   90.00
_cell.angle_beta   90.00
_cell.angle_gamma   90.00
#
_symmetry.space_group_name_H-M   'P 1'
#
loop_
_entity.id
_entity.type
_entity.pdbx_description
1 polymer ?
#
loop_
_entity_poly.entity_id
_entity_poly.type
_entity_poly.pdbx_seq_one_letter_code
_entity_poly.pdbx_strand_id
1 'polypeptide(L)'
;MSYMIDKFKGVYRLKAPIDRSTNDFPRKPNGQYEDIDVYIDCQYGNQIFHYSGSYLQAYIPSLGRGHNVLKVIQSLGDNLISDIQETDSEVLFKFKYVDSNKIIPLLKPKTSGQNISPFSSKNLPRNKDYRIPDEDLYVYKEIVARIPSERILALSHTTNNFIKTLATKKNPIERIKADMKLKGLKGKEYIHSIGKWDKYIKYLKENI
;
A
#
# COMPACT_ATOMS: atom_id res chain seq x y z
N MET A 1 15.74 11.59 0.25
CA MET A 1 14.43 11.16 0.76
C MET A 1 13.38 12.01 0.06
N SER A 2 12.34 11.40 -0.52
CA SER A 2 11.29 12.09 -1.27
C SER A 2 10.69 13.28 -0.51
N TYR A 3 10.42 14.39 -1.23
CA TYR A 3 9.78 15.60 -0.70
C TYR A 3 8.50 15.27 0.08
N MET A 4 7.68 14.36 -0.46
CA MET A 4 6.41 13.97 0.14
C MET A 4 6.59 13.23 1.46
N ILE A 5 7.62 12.39 1.56
CA ILE A 5 7.96 11.68 2.80
C ILE A 5 8.45 12.66 3.86
N ASP A 6 9.32 13.60 3.48
CA ASP A 6 9.87 14.61 4.38
C ASP A 6 8.78 15.53 4.97
N LYS A 7 7.86 16.01 4.13
CA LYS A 7 6.86 17.01 4.53
C LYS A 7 5.60 16.43 5.17
N PHE A 8 5.18 15.23 4.79
CA PHE A 8 3.83 14.75 5.10
C PHE A 8 3.74 13.41 5.83
N LYS A 9 4.86 12.70 6.02
CA LYS A 9 4.85 11.44 6.78
C LYS A 9 4.47 11.73 8.24
N GLY A 10 3.62 10.87 8.80
CA GLY A 10 3.09 11.05 10.15
C GLY A 10 1.90 12.03 10.23
N VAL A 11 1.59 12.75 9.14
CA VAL A 11 0.41 13.63 9.03
C VAL A 11 -0.66 12.98 8.15
N TYR A 12 -0.26 12.49 6.97
CA TYR A 12 -1.16 11.85 6.02
C TYR A 12 -0.65 10.47 5.61
N ARG A 13 -1.57 9.65 5.10
CA ARG A 13 -1.25 8.35 4.51
C ARG A 13 -0.55 8.57 3.17
N LEU A 14 0.71 8.17 3.11
CA LEU A 14 1.48 8.17 1.88
C LEU A 14 1.46 6.80 1.20
N LYS A 15 1.43 6.81 -0.13
CA LYS A 15 1.55 5.62 -0.98
C LYS A 15 2.51 5.88 -2.13
N ALA A 16 3.03 4.80 -2.70
CA ALA A 16 3.76 4.81 -3.95
C ALA A 16 2.93 4.11 -5.04
N PRO A 17 3.19 4.38 -6.33
CA PRO A 17 2.62 3.62 -7.43
C PRO A 17 3.00 2.15 -7.31
N ILE A 18 2.15 1.30 -7.87
CA ILE A 18 2.35 -0.15 -7.88
C ILE A 18 2.41 -0.57 -9.33
N ASP A 19 3.44 -1.32 -9.67
CA ASP A 19 3.51 -2.02 -10.94
C ASP A 19 2.51 -3.18 -10.91
N ARG A 20 1.49 -3.09 -11.77
CA ARG A 20 0.41 -4.07 -11.84
C ARG A 20 0.88 -5.43 -12.35
N SER A 21 1.98 -5.48 -13.12
CA SER A 21 2.50 -6.73 -13.67
C SER A 21 3.19 -7.59 -12.59
N THR A 22 3.75 -6.95 -11.57
CA THR A 22 4.49 -7.61 -10.48
C THR A 22 3.76 -7.56 -9.13
N ASN A 23 2.75 -6.70 -9.00
CA ASN A 23 2.11 -6.32 -7.74
C ASN A 23 3.14 -5.90 -6.67
N ASP A 24 4.16 -5.16 -7.09
CA ASP A 24 5.22 -4.61 -6.23
C ASP A 24 5.47 -3.13 -6.57
N PHE A 25 6.30 -2.48 -5.77
CA PHE A 25 6.71 -1.10 -6.03
C PHE A 25 7.80 -1.04 -7.11
N PRO A 26 7.73 -0.06 -8.04
CA PRO A 26 8.79 0.18 -9.02
C PRO A 26 10.15 0.38 -8.37
N ARG A 27 11.20 -0.08 -9.06
CA ARG A 27 12.59 -0.01 -8.61
C ARG A 27 13.48 0.56 -9.70
N LYS A 28 14.44 1.36 -9.26
CA LYS A 28 15.58 1.82 -10.06
C LYS A 28 16.44 0.60 -10.47
N PRO A 29 17.28 0.71 -11.51
CA PRO A 29 18.19 -0.36 -11.94
C PRO A 29 19.11 -0.89 -10.82
N ASN A 30 19.42 -0.06 -9.82
CA ASN A 30 20.21 -0.43 -8.65
C ASN A 30 19.42 -1.16 -7.54
N GLY A 31 18.15 -1.49 -7.79
CA GLY A 31 17.28 -2.23 -6.87
C GLY A 31 16.59 -1.39 -5.78
N GLN A 32 16.87 -0.09 -5.69
CA GLN A 32 16.21 0.83 -4.74
C GLN A 32 14.84 1.26 -5.25
N TYR A 33 13.92 1.58 -4.34
CA TYR A 33 12.58 2.06 -4.73
C TYR A 33 12.64 3.41 -5.45
N GLU A 34 11.70 3.61 -6.38
CA GLU A 34 11.44 4.90 -6.97
C GLU A 34 10.62 5.76 -6.00
N ASP A 35 11.31 6.71 -5.37
CA ASP A 35 10.75 7.58 -4.33
C ASP A 35 10.14 8.89 -4.86
N ILE A 36 10.33 9.15 -6.15
CA ILE A 36 9.83 10.35 -6.83
C ILE A 36 8.29 10.40 -6.88
N ASP A 37 7.61 9.26 -6.98
CA ASP A 37 6.17 9.22 -7.26
C ASP A 37 5.30 9.00 -6.01
N VAL A 38 5.85 9.22 -4.82
CA VAL A 38 5.06 9.11 -3.57
C VAL A 38 3.97 10.19 -3.55
N TYR A 39 2.76 9.83 -3.14
CA TYR A 39 1.61 10.73 -3.08
C TYR A 39 0.82 10.59 -1.78
N ILE A 40 0.05 11.61 -1.42
CA ILE A 40 -0.95 11.58 -0.35
C ILE A 40 -2.19 10.84 -0.88
N ASP A 41 -2.52 9.71 -0.24
CA ASP A 41 -3.71 8.92 -0.55
C ASP A 41 -4.96 9.60 0.02
N CYS A 42 -5.84 10.06 -0.85
CA CYS A 42 -7.08 10.73 -0.47
C CYS A 42 -8.30 9.84 -0.75
N GLN A 43 -9.49 10.28 -0.33
CA GLN A 43 -10.73 9.55 -0.62
C GLN A 43 -11.06 9.55 -2.12
N TYR A 44 -11.88 8.57 -2.53
CA TYR A 44 -12.40 8.46 -3.90
C TYR A 44 -11.35 8.36 -5.02
N GLY A 45 -10.12 7.95 -4.68
CA GLY A 45 -9.01 7.85 -5.63
C GLY A 45 -8.29 9.16 -5.89
N ASN A 46 -8.66 10.26 -5.22
CA ASN A 46 -7.94 11.53 -5.30
C ASN A 46 -6.50 11.35 -4.79
N GLN A 47 -5.56 12.11 -5.36
CA GLN A 47 -4.14 12.05 -4.99
C GLN A 47 -3.51 13.44 -4.97
N ILE A 48 -2.45 13.60 -4.18
CA ILE A 48 -1.61 14.80 -4.18
C ILE A 48 -0.15 14.38 -4.23
N PHE A 49 0.58 14.84 -5.22
CA PHE A 49 2.01 14.52 -5.39
C PHE A 49 2.85 15.79 -5.50
N HIS A 50 4.15 15.63 -5.30
CA HIS A 50 5.13 16.70 -5.52
C HIS A 50 5.27 16.93 -7.02
N TYR A 51 5.19 18.18 -7.47
CA TYR A 51 5.38 18.53 -8.87
C TYR A 51 6.80 19.06 -9.10
N SER A 52 7.09 20.28 -8.62
CA SER A 52 8.42 20.89 -8.73
C SER A 52 8.57 22.03 -7.72
N GLY A 53 9.77 22.23 -7.20
CA GLY A 53 10.03 23.27 -6.20
C GLY A 53 9.07 23.19 -5.02
N SER A 54 8.33 24.26 -4.76
CA SER A 54 7.29 24.35 -3.72
C SER A 54 5.88 24.05 -4.23
N TYR A 55 5.70 23.55 -5.46
CA TYR A 55 4.39 23.22 -6.02
C TYR A 55 4.04 21.74 -5.82
N LEU A 56 2.78 21.54 -5.45
CA LEU A 56 2.10 20.25 -5.42
C LEU A 56 1.08 20.20 -6.55
N GLN A 57 0.71 18.99 -6.96
CA GLN A 57 -0.33 18.76 -7.94
C GLN A 57 -1.41 17.84 -7.37
N ALA A 58 -2.65 18.27 -7.52
CA ALA A 58 -3.83 17.51 -7.21
C ALA A 58 -4.26 16.69 -8.43
N TYR A 59 -4.70 15.46 -8.18
CA TYR A 59 -5.31 14.57 -9.15
C TYR A 59 -6.68 14.14 -8.65
N ILE A 60 -7.72 14.39 -9.44
CA ILE A 60 -9.10 14.04 -9.12
C ILE A 60 -9.68 13.22 -10.28
N PRO A 61 -9.86 11.89 -10.12
CA PRO A 61 -10.41 11.03 -11.17
C PRO A 61 -11.93 11.14 -11.26
N SER A 62 -12.45 12.37 -11.40
CA SER A 62 -13.87 12.67 -11.58
C SER A 62 -14.09 14.15 -11.90
N LEU A 63 -14.71 14.46 -13.04
CA LEU A 63 -15.07 15.83 -13.44
C LEU A 63 -15.98 16.53 -12.43
N GLY A 64 -17.13 15.94 -12.11
CA GLY A 64 -18.08 16.57 -11.19
C GLY A 64 -17.48 16.85 -9.80
N ARG A 65 -16.62 15.94 -9.30
CA ARG A 65 -15.90 16.18 -8.04
C ARG A 65 -14.85 17.28 -8.20
N GLY A 66 -14.09 17.24 -9.29
CA GLY A 66 -13.08 18.24 -9.62
C GLY A 66 -13.68 19.64 -9.65
N HIS A 67 -14.76 19.84 -10.42
CA HIS A 67 -15.47 21.11 -10.52
C HIS A 67 -15.99 21.60 -9.17
N ASN A 68 -16.52 20.70 -8.33
CA ASN A 68 -16.96 21.08 -6.98
C ASN A 68 -15.79 21.57 -6.11
N VAL A 69 -14.64 20.91 -6.17
CA VAL A 69 -13.43 21.35 -5.46
C VAL A 69 -12.95 22.69 -6.00
N LEU A 70 -12.88 22.87 -7.31
CA LEU A 70 -12.46 24.12 -7.95
C LEU A 70 -13.35 25.30 -7.55
N LYS A 71 -14.68 25.12 -7.51
CA LYS A 71 -15.65 26.13 -7.04
C LYS A 71 -15.38 26.54 -5.59
N VAL A 72 -15.10 25.57 -4.71
CA VAL A 72 -14.77 25.86 -3.31
C VAL A 72 -13.45 26.63 -3.23
N ILE A 73 -12.43 26.25 -3.99
CA ILE A 73 -11.15 26.95 -4.01
C ILE A 73 -11.31 28.40 -4.45
N GLN A 74 -12.08 28.66 -5.51
CA GLN A 74 -12.39 30.02 -5.97
C GLN A 74 -13.03 30.87 -4.86
N SER A 75 -13.91 30.28 -4.03
CA SER A 75 -14.52 30.99 -2.91
C SER A 75 -13.56 31.31 -1.74
N LEU A 76 -12.40 30.63 -1.66
CA LEU A 76 -11.40 30.86 -0.61
C LEU A 76 -10.42 32.00 -0.95
N GLY A 77 -10.39 32.44 -2.21
CA GLY A 77 -9.55 33.53 -2.69
C GLY A 77 -8.96 33.26 -4.07
N ASP A 78 -8.55 34.34 -4.73
CA ASP A 78 -7.94 34.26 -6.06
C ASP A 78 -6.53 33.68 -6.02
N ASN A 79 -6.11 33.06 -7.13
CA ASN A 79 -4.75 32.61 -7.40
C ASN A 79 -4.19 31.54 -6.44
N LEU A 80 -5.05 30.78 -5.75
CA LEU A 80 -4.63 29.64 -4.91
C LEU A 80 -4.18 28.42 -5.74
N ILE A 81 -4.65 28.32 -6.98
CA ILE A 81 -4.35 27.22 -7.90
C ILE A 81 -3.95 27.75 -9.27
N SER A 82 -3.24 26.91 -10.03
CA SER A 82 -2.81 27.20 -11.40
C SER A 82 -2.80 25.92 -12.24
N ASP A 83 -2.60 26.07 -13.56
CA ASP A 83 -2.44 24.97 -14.52
C ASP A 83 -3.53 23.90 -14.39
N ILE A 84 -4.78 24.35 -14.48
CA ILE A 84 -5.94 23.47 -14.43
C ILE A 84 -5.99 22.70 -15.76
N GLN A 85 -5.98 21.38 -15.67
CA GLN A 85 -6.11 20.48 -16.81
C GLN A 85 -7.32 19.60 -16.58
N GLU A 86 -8.21 19.54 -17.56
CA GLU A 86 -9.39 18.70 -17.54
C GLU A 86 -9.36 17.77 -18.75
N THR A 87 -9.59 16.48 -18.51
CA THR A 87 -9.82 15.50 -19.58
C THR A 87 -11.32 15.19 -19.67
N ASP A 88 -11.69 14.10 -20.33
CA ASP A 88 -13.07 13.59 -20.32
C ASP A 88 -13.47 12.96 -18.98
N SER A 89 -12.52 12.71 -18.08
CA SER A 89 -12.72 11.88 -16.89
C SER A 89 -12.05 12.39 -15.62
N GLU A 90 -11.04 13.26 -15.74
CA GLU A 90 -10.24 13.71 -14.60
C GLU A 90 -9.92 15.20 -14.63
N VAL A 91 -9.58 15.72 -13.44
CA VAL A 91 -9.16 17.11 -13.23
C VAL A 91 -7.83 17.09 -12.49
N LEU A 92 -6.87 17.85 -13.00
CA LEU A 92 -5.61 18.15 -12.35
C LEU A 92 -5.47 19.66 -12.15
N PHE A 93 -4.83 20.06 -11.08
CA PHE A 93 -4.42 21.45 -10.86
C PHE A 93 -3.22 21.50 -9.93
N LYS A 94 -2.46 22.59 -10.01
CA LYS A 94 -1.27 22.83 -9.19
C LYS A 94 -1.56 23.87 -8.12
N PHE A 95 -0.86 23.78 -7.00
CA PHE A 95 -0.92 24.75 -5.92
C PHE A 95 0.40 24.81 -5.14
N LYS A 96 0.64 25.92 -4.44
CA LYS A 96 1.85 26.06 -3.64
C LYS A 96 1.71 25.35 -2.29
N TYR A 97 2.82 24.80 -1.80
CA TYR A 97 2.90 24.16 -0.49
C TYR A 97 2.40 25.05 0.65
N VAL A 98 2.62 26.37 0.57
CA VAL A 98 2.14 27.34 1.57
C VAL A 98 0.61 27.34 1.72
N ASP A 99 -0.12 26.93 0.68
CA ASP A 99 -1.59 26.84 0.68
C ASP A 99 -2.11 25.45 1.03
N SER A 100 -1.24 24.51 1.43
CA SER A 100 -1.59 23.13 1.75
C SER A 100 -2.71 23.02 2.79
N ASN A 101 -2.70 23.88 3.83
CA ASN A 101 -3.71 23.86 4.89
C ASN A 101 -5.11 24.22 4.40
N LYS A 102 -5.22 24.94 3.27
CA LYS A 102 -6.50 25.30 2.66
C LYS A 102 -6.96 24.24 1.66
N ILE A 103 -6.03 23.74 0.84
CA ILE A 103 -6.37 22.93 -0.34
C ILE A 103 -6.43 21.43 -0.01
N ILE A 104 -5.44 20.89 0.70
CA ILE A 104 -5.36 19.44 0.97
C ILE A 104 -6.65 18.91 1.62
N PRO A 105 -7.25 19.57 2.64
CA PRO A 105 -8.48 19.08 3.27
C PRO A 105 -9.65 18.89 2.30
N LEU A 106 -9.75 19.70 1.24
CA LEU A 106 -10.82 19.60 0.23
C LEU A 106 -10.76 18.29 -0.55
N LEU A 107 -9.56 17.71 -0.68
CA LEU A 107 -9.37 16.42 -1.35
C LEU A 107 -9.67 15.22 -0.43
N LYS A 108 -9.91 15.47 0.87
CA LYS A 108 -10.19 14.46 1.91
C LYS A 108 -9.03 13.45 2.05
N PRO A 109 -7.85 13.89 2.54
CA PRO A 109 -6.69 13.02 2.72
C PRO A 109 -6.98 11.95 3.78
N LYS A 110 -6.41 10.76 3.61
CA LYS A 110 -6.50 9.72 4.64
C LYS A 110 -5.42 9.95 5.69
N THR A 111 -5.76 9.81 6.96
CA THR A 111 -4.81 9.84 8.09
C THR A 111 -4.57 8.44 8.67
N SER A 112 -5.52 7.52 8.47
CA SER A 112 -5.36 6.11 8.83
C SER A 112 -4.19 5.48 8.08
N GLY A 113 -3.16 5.09 8.85
CA GLY A 113 -1.89 4.58 8.32
C GLY A 113 -0.85 5.64 7.97
N GLN A 114 -0.95 6.87 8.49
CA GLN A 114 0.04 7.96 8.28
C GLN A 114 1.49 7.61 8.64
N ASN A 115 1.69 6.67 9.56
CA ASN A 115 3.01 6.18 9.97
C ASN A 115 3.52 5.00 9.13
N ILE A 116 2.69 4.45 8.24
CA ILE A 116 3.07 3.32 7.37
C ILE A 116 3.95 3.86 6.25
N SER A 117 5.11 3.22 6.03
CA SER A 117 5.97 3.53 4.88
C SER A 117 5.18 3.42 3.56
N PRO A 118 5.33 4.35 2.60
CA PRO A 118 4.67 4.24 1.30
C PRO A 118 5.02 2.92 0.59
N PHE A 119 6.24 2.41 0.79
CA PHE A 119 6.75 1.13 0.26
C PHE A 119 6.46 -0.08 1.17
N SER A 120 5.52 0.03 2.09
CA SER A 120 5.13 -1.09 2.94
C SER A 120 4.31 -2.11 2.15
N SER A 121 4.55 -3.41 2.38
CA SER A 121 3.68 -4.48 1.85
C SER A 121 2.22 -4.38 2.33
N LYS A 122 1.92 -3.54 3.34
CA LYS A 122 0.55 -3.20 3.75
C LYS A 122 -0.19 -2.33 2.73
N ASN A 123 0.53 -1.65 1.83
CA ASN A 123 -0.04 -0.83 0.78
C ASN A 123 -0.25 -1.60 -0.53
N LEU A 124 0.28 -2.83 -0.65
CA LEU A 124 0.08 -3.66 -1.83
C LEU A 124 -1.36 -4.22 -1.89
N PRO A 125 -1.96 -4.28 -3.09
CA PRO A 125 -3.21 -4.99 -3.36
C PRO A 125 -3.18 -6.41 -2.82
N ARG A 126 -4.32 -6.84 -2.29
CA ARG A 126 -4.53 -8.18 -1.73
C ARG A 126 -5.55 -8.91 -2.56
N ASN A 127 -5.29 -10.18 -2.80
CA ASN A 127 -6.26 -11.07 -3.41
C ASN A 127 -7.34 -11.41 -2.37
N LYS A 128 -8.56 -10.93 -2.60
CA LYS A 128 -9.71 -11.14 -1.70
C LYS A 128 -10.51 -12.39 -2.04
N ASP A 129 -10.29 -12.95 -3.22
CA ASP A 129 -11.05 -14.08 -3.76
C ASP A 129 -10.46 -15.41 -3.29
N TYR A 130 -9.16 -15.41 -2.95
CA TYR A 130 -8.50 -16.58 -2.40
C TYR A 130 -8.98 -16.89 -0.97
N ARG A 131 -9.54 -18.08 -0.78
CA ARG A 131 -10.01 -18.58 0.52
C ARG A 131 -9.44 -19.97 0.77
N ILE A 132 -8.92 -20.17 1.97
CA ILE A 132 -8.55 -21.51 2.46
C ILE A 132 -9.86 -22.23 2.82
N PRO A 133 -10.07 -23.50 2.39
CA PRO A 133 -11.23 -24.29 2.77
C PRO A 133 -11.44 -24.34 4.29
N ASP A 134 -12.69 -24.45 4.73
CA ASP A 134 -13.02 -24.38 6.15
C ASP A 134 -12.43 -25.54 6.96
N GLU A 135 -12.34 -26.73 6.37
CA GLU A 135 -11.72 -27.92 6.98
C GLU A 135 -10.25 -27.67 7.34
N ASP A 136 -9.48 -27.17 6.38
CA ASP A 136 -8.07 -26.79 6.58
C ASP A 136 -7.91 -25.66 7.58
N LEU A 137 -8.82 -24.68 7.54
CA LEU A 137 -8.80 -23.54 8.41
C LEU A 137 -9.16 -23.91 9.86
N TYR A 138 -10.00 -24.94 10.07
CA TYR A 138 -10.37 -25.44 11.39
C TYR A 138 -9.14 -25.96 12.14
N VAL A 139 -8.35 -26.84 11.51
CA VAL A 139 -7.12 -27.40 12.11
C VAL A 139 -6.13 -26.28 12.47
N TYR A 140 -5.99 -25.28 11.60
CA TYR A 140 -5.16 -24.12 11.88
C TYR A 140 -5.66 -23.32 13.08
N LYS A 141 -6.97 -23.06 13.18
CA LYS A 141 -7.58 -22.32 14.30
C LYS A 141 -7.38 -23.05 15.62
N GLU A 142 -7.48 -24.37 15.67
CA GLU A 142 -7.22 -25.16 16.89
C GLU A 142 -5.79 -25.01 17.39
N ILE A 143 -4.81 -24.92 16.49
CA ILE A 143 -3.41 -24.68 16.87
C ILE A 143 -3.24 -23.26 17.40
N VAL A 144 -3.78 -22.27 16.69
CA VAL A 144 -3.65 -20.85 17.06
C VAL A 144 -4.33 -20.55 18.39
N ALA A 145 -5.45 -21.20 18.70
CA ALA A 145 -6.17 -21.02 19.96
C ALA A 145 -5.35 -21.41 21.20
N ARG A 146 -4.28 -22.21 21.04
CA ARG A 146 -3.37 -22.60 22.13
C ARG A 146 -2.28 -21.55 22.39
N ILE A 147 -2.13 -20.57 21.51
CA ILE A 147 -1.11 -19.53 21.63
C ILE A 147 -1.64 -18.41 22.54
N PRO A 148 -0.96 -18.10 23.65
CA PRO A 148 -1.32 -16.96 24.49
C PRO A 148 -1.32 -15.66 23.68
N SER A 149 -2.24 -14.75 23.98
CA SER A 149 -2.44 -13.51 23.22
C SER A 149 -1.16 -12.65 23.18
N GLU A 150 -0.35 -12.69 24.24
CA GLU A 150 0.92 -11.97 24.36
C GLU A 150 1.97 -12.49 23.36
N ARG A 151 1.83 -13.75 22.90
CA ARG A 151 2.75 -14.42 21.97
C ARG A 151 2.20 -14.52 20.56
N ILE A 152 1.14 -13.80 20.21
CA ILE A 152 0.51 -13.88 18.88
C ILE A 152 1.50 -13.55 17.73
N LEU A 153 2.53 -12.74 18.00
CA LEU A 153 3.58 -12.44 17.04
C LEU A 153 4.45 -13.67 16.69
N ALA A 154 4.56 -14.64 17.61
CA ALA A 154 5.29 -15.89 17.37
C ALA A 154 4.74 -16.61 16.13
N LEU A 155 3.43 -16.62 15.94
CA LEU A 155 2.79 -17.21 14.74
C LEU A 155 3.28 -16.58 13.44
N SER A 156 3.43 -15.25 13.40
CA SER A 156 3.98 -14.55 12.24
C SER A 156 5.45 -14.91 12.00
N HIS A 157 6.25 -15.02 13.06
CA HIS A 157 7.65 -15.42 12.95
C HIS A 157 7.79 -16.87 12.48
N THR A 158 7.08 -17.81 13.10
CA THR A 158 7.08 -19.24 12.73
C THR A 158 6.62 -19.43 11.28
N THR A 159 5.58 -18.71 10.84
CA THR A 159 5.14 -18.73 9.44
C THR A 159 6.23 -18.23 8.48
N ASN A 160 6.90 -17.14 8.82
CA ASN A 160 8.00 -16.64 7.99
C ASN A 160 9.20 -17.58 7.99
N ASN A 161 9.50 -18.26 9.11
CA ASN A 161 10.56 -19.25 9.20
C ASN A 161 10.26 -20.45 8.29
N PHE A 162 9.03 -20.96 8.32
CA PHE A 162 8.61 -22.00 7.37
C PHE A 162 8.76 -21.56 5.91
N ILE A 163 8.37 -20.33 5.57
CA ILE A 163 8.56 -19.83 4.19
C ILE A 163 10.06 -19.81 3.81
N LYS A 164 10.96 -19.48 4.74
CA LYS A 164 12.40 -19.54 4.49
C LYS A 164 12.88 -20.97 4.23
N THR A 165 12.32 -21.98 4.90
CA THR A 165 12.70 -23.39 4.66
C THR A 165 12.27 -23.89 3.28
N LEU A 166 11.39 -23.18 2.57
CA LEU A 166 11.01 -23.50 1.19
C LEU A 166 12.03 -23.02 0.15
N ALA A 167 12.97 -22.16 0.54
CA ALA A 167 13.97 -21.60 -0.37
C ALA A 167 15.00 -22.67 -0.78
N THR A 168 15.36 -22.67 -2.06
CA THR A 168 16.39 -23.55 -2.64
C THR A 168 17.31 -22.73 -3.56
N LYS A 169 18.44 -23.31 -4.00
CA LYS A 169 19.33 -22.64 -4.97
C LYS A 169 18.61 -22.20 -6.26
N LYS A 170 17.65 -23.00 -6.74
CA LYS A 170 16.86 -22.72 -7.97
C LYS A 170 15.65 -21.81 -7.71
N ASN A 171 15.20 -21.72 -6.46
CA ASN A 171 14.07 -20.91 -6.05
C ASN A 171 14.42 -20.16 -4.76
N PRO A 172 15.20 -19.07 -4.87
CA PRO A 172 15.63 -18.29 -3.71
C PRO A 172 14.47 -17.57 -3.04
N ILE A 173 14.68 -17.10 -1.81
CA ILE A 173 13.64 -16.49 -0.99
C ILE A 173 13.03 -15.24 -1.65
N GLU A 174 13.81 -14.49 -2.41
CA GLU A 174 13.38 -13.31 -3.17
C GLU A 174 12.33 -13.69 -4.21
N ARG A 175 12.52 -14.83 -4.91
CA ARG A 175 11.58 -15.33 -5.91
C ARG A 175 10.28 -15.79 -5.26
N ILE A 176 10.37 -16.45 -4.11
CA ILE A 176 9.20 -16.83 -3.31
C ILE A 176 8.43 -15.57 -2.87
N LYS A 177 9.14 -14.56 -2.35
CA LYS A 177 8.51 -13.29 -1.92
C LYS A 177 7.91 -12.52 -3.10
N ALA A 178 8.52 -12.56 -4.28
CA ALA A 178 7.95 -11.98 -5.49
C ALA A 178 6.65 -12.69 -5.90
N ASP A 179 6.64 -14.03 -5.92
CA ASP A 179 5.44 -14.82 -6.23
C ASP A 179 4.32 -14.58 -5.18
N MET A 180 4.67 -14.45 -3.90
CA MET A 180 3.73 -14.06 -2.83
C MET A 180 3.05 -12.71 -3.12
N LYS A 181 3.85 -11.70 -3.51
CA LYS A 181 3.35 -10.37 -3.83
C LYS A 181 2.48 -10.42 -5.08
N LEU A 182 2.95 -11.04 -6.15
CA LEU A 182 2.22 -11.21 -7.40
C LEU A 182 0.82 -11.81 -7.18
N LYS A 183 0.72 -12.87 -6.36
CA LYS A 183 -0.56 -13.49 -6.01
C LYS A 183 -1.40 -12.69 -5.02
N GLY A 184 -0.84 -11.67 -4.38
CA GLY A 184 -1.52 -10.84 -3.38
C GLY A 184 -1.84 -11.57 -2.08
N LEU A 185 -1.13 -12.67 -1.77
CA LEU A 185 -1.45 -13.58 -0.65
C LEU A 185 -0.60 -13.27 0.60
N LYS A 186 -1.18 -13.52 1.78
CA LYS A 186 -0.43 -13.54 3.05
C LYS A 186 0.30 -14.87 3.22
N GLY A 187 1.20 -14.96 4.20
CA GLY A 187 2.04 -16.14 4.43
C GLY A 187 1.27 -17.47 4.45
N LYS A 188 0.23 -17.58 5.27
CA LYS A 188 -0.58 -18.81 5.37
C LYS A 188 -1.34 -19.14 4.08
N GLU A 189 -1.95 -18.13 3.44
CA GLU A 189 -2.70 -18.28 2.19
C GLU A 189 -1.77 -18.70 1.06
N TYR A 190 -0.56 -18.12 1.02
CA TYR A 190 0.47 -18.47 0.07
C TYR A 190 0.91 -19.92 0.22
N ILE A 191 1.27 -20.34 1.44
CA ILE A 191 1.67 -21.70 1.76
C ILE A 191 0.60 -22.72 1.32
N HIS A 192 -0.66 -22.40 1.60
CA HIS A 192 -1.79 -23.21 1.15
C HIS A 192 -1.86 -23.26 -0.39
N SER A 193 -1.75 -22.10 -1.06
CA SER A 193 -1.84 -21.99 -2.53
C SER A 193 -0.77 -22.76 -3.30
N ILE A 194 0.38 -23.05 -2.68
CA ILE A 194 1.47 -23.80 -3.29
C ILE A 194 1.49 -25.29 -2.87
N GLY A 195 0.41 -25.78 -2.24
CA GLY A 195 0.26 -27.18 -1.83
C GLY A 195 1.23 -27.60 -0.72
N LYS A 196 1.60 -26.68 0.18
CA LYS A 196 2.51 -26.95 1.32
C LYS A 196 1.80 -26.90 2.67
N TRP A 197 0.46 -26.95 2.66
CA TRP A 197 -0.37 -26.80 3.86
C TRP A 197 -0.08 -27.85 4.93
N ASP A 198 -0.13 -29.14 4.59
CA ASP A 198 0.10 -30.22 5.58
C ASP A 198 1.46 -30.14 6.25
N LYS A 199 2.49 -29.84 5.45
CA LYS A 199 3.87 -29.65 5.95
C LYS A 199 3.95 -28.46 6.91
N TYR A 200 3.23 -27.38 6.60
CA TYR A 200 3.17 -26.20 7.44
C TYR A 200 2.41 -26.45 8.74
N ILE A 201 1.27 -27.14 8.70
CA ILE A 201 0.52 -27.52 9.89
C ILE A 201 1.35 -28.40 10.82
N LYS A 202 2.08 -29.39 10.27
CA LYS A 202 3.04 -30.19 11.05
C LYS A 202 4.13 -29.31 11.68
N TYR A 203 4.73 -28.42 10.89
CA TYR A 203 5.75 -27.49 11.37
C TYR A 203 5.23 -26.58 12.50
N LEU A 204 4.01 -26.06 12.39
CA LEU A 204 3.39 -25.23 13.43
C LEU A 204 3.24 -26.01 14.74
N LYS A 205 2.78 -27.26 14.71
CA LYS A 205 2.60 -28.09 15.91
C LYS A 205 3.92 -28.35 16.65
N GLU A 206 5.04 -28.36 15.93
CA GLU A 206 6.38 -28.60 16.48
C GLU A 206 7.08 -27.31 16.95
N ASN A 207 6.65 -26.14 16.50
CA ASN A 207 7.41 -24.87 16.63
C ASN A 207 6.58 -23.71 17.22
N ILE A 208 5.42 -23.97 17.83
CA ILE A 208 4.56 -22.96 18.44
C ILE A 208 4.16 -23.33 19.87
#